data_AF-A0A397UJT1-F1
#
_entry.id   AF-A0A397UJT1-F1
#
_cell.length_a   1.000
_cell.length_b   1.000
_cell.length_c   1.000
_cell.angle_alpha   90.00
_cell.angle_beta   90.00
_cell.angle_gamma   90.00
#
_symmetry.space_group_name_H-M   'P 1'
#
loop_
_entity.id
_entity.type
_entity.pdbx_description
1 polymer ?
#
loop_
_entity_poly.entity_id
_entity_poly.type
_entity_poly.pdbx_seq_one_letter_code
_entity_poly.pdbx_strand_id
1 'polypeptide(L)'
;MSKRSKTNIILLSSGTLVYNLHYGPFSRYWWYSTTIENKIQLVPICLGMTISIFLNGQEFIMRIVQGHSNHLQQPGYYCQAGKFSSNIEESCSAALTSLYQQIFQNNRKLSGPLELGLDDENIINQLLDGVLFQPFLKKHFIR
;
A
#
# COMPACT_ATOMS: atom_id res chain seq x y z
N MET A 1 -26.93 -5.49 -5.92
CA MET A 1 -25.71 -5.51 -5.07
C MET A 1 -24.51 -5.71 -5.97
N SER A 2 -23.62 -4.71 -6.03
CA SER A 2 -22.48 -4.65 -6.96
C SER A 2 -21.56 -5.85 -6.78
N LYS A 3 -21.42 -6.69 -7.82
CA LYS A 3 -20.33 -7.67 -7.93
C LYS A 3 -19.01 -6.90 -7.82
N ARG A 4 -18.36 -6.98 -6.65
CA ARG A 4 -16.99 -6.52 -6.44
C ARG A 4 -16.14 -7.28 -7.47
N SER A 5 -15.70 -6.61 -8.53
CA SER A 5 -14.69 -7.17 -9.43
C SER A 5 -13.50 -7.50 -8.54
N LYS A 6 -13.16 -8.79 -8.42
CA LYS A 6 -11.96 -9.22 -7.70
C LYS A 6 -10.77 -8.62 -8.44
N THR A 7 -10.28 -7.47 -7.98
CA THR A 7 -8.96 -6.98 -8.33
C THR A 7 -7.99 -8.06 -7.87
N ASN A 8 -7.22 -8.63 -8.82
CA ASN A 8 -6.24 -9.65 -8.47
C ASN A 8 -4.98 -8.91 -8.01
N ILE A 9 -4.71 -8.94 -6.71
CA ILE A 9 -3.54 -8.34 -6.09
C ILE A 9 -2.60 -9.47 -5.68
N ILE A 10 -1.33 -9.39 -6.06
CA ILE A 10 -0.31 -10.38 -5.74
C ILE A 10 0.88 -9.66 -5.12
N LEU A 11 1.32 -10.09 -3.93
CA LEU A 11 2.57 -9.61 -3.35
C LEU A 11 3.74 -10.23 -4.12
N LEU A 12 4.56 -9.39 -4.76
CA LEU A 12 5.77 -9.82 -5.48
C LEU A 12 7.01 -9.75 -4.59
N SER A 13 7.04 -8.80 -3.66
CA SER A 13 8.12 -8.63 -2.69
C SER A 13 7.59 -7.93 -1.43
N SER A 14 7.91 -8.48 -0.27
CA SER A 14 7.57 -7.88 1.03
C SER A 14 8.37 -6.60 1.32
N GLY A 15 9.45 -6.32 0.60
CA GLY A 15 10.32 -5.17 0.87
C GLY A 15 11.18 -5.34 2.13
N THR A 16 11.61 -4.23 2.72
CA THR A 16 12.49 -4.20 3.89
C THR A 16 11.99 -3.27 4.98
N LEU A 17 12.02 -3.77 6.23
CA LEU A 17 11.88 -2.97 7.42
C LEU A 17 13.13 -2.13 7.66
N VAL A 18 13.03 -0.83 7.39
CA VAL A 18 14.07 0.15 7.72
C VAL A 18 13.81 0.73 9.09
N TYR A 19 14.76 0.59 10.03
CA TYR A 19 14.59 1.00 11.42
C TYR A 19 14.09 2.44 11.59
N ASN A 20 14.73 3.40 10.92
CA ASN A 20 14.38 4.82 11.04
C ASN A 20 12.97 5.13 10.50
N LEU A 21 12.50 4.37 9.51
CA LEU A 21 11.17 4.57 8.93
C LEU A 21 10.09 3.92 9.80
N HIS A 22 10.32 2.69 10.26
CA HIS A 22 9.28 1.89 10.93
C HIS A 22 9.25 2.08 12.45
N TYR A 23 10.35 2.52 13.06
CA TYR A 23 10.46 2.72 14.51
C TYR A 23 10.94 4.12 14.91
N GLY A 24 11.19 5.00 13.93
CA GLY A 24 11.56 6.39 14.18
C GLY A 24 10.38 7.36 14.35
N PRO A 25 10.65 8.68 14.35
CA PRO A 25 9.64 9.71 14.60
C PRO A 25 8.46 9.73 13.63
N PHE A 26 8.65 9.21 12.42
CA PHE A 26 7.62 9.15 11.37
C PHE A 26 6.97 7.76 11.23
N SER A 27 7.25 6.83 12.15
CA SER A 27 6.75 5.45 12.14
C SER A 27 5.26 5.33 11.91
N ARG A 28 4.44 6.22 12.48
CA ARG A 28 2.98 6.22 12.30
C ARG A 28 2.49 6.17 10.84
N TYR A 29 3.32 6.59 9.87
CA TYR A 29 2.98 6.57 8.44
C TYR A 29 3.40 5.28 7.72
N TRP A 30 4.28 4.49 8.36
CA TRP A 30 4.84 3.25 7.82
C TRP A 30 4.14 1.99 8.36
N TRP A 31 3.05 2.16 9.11
CA TRP A 31 2.21 1.08 9.62
C TRP A 31 0.75 1.32 9.24
N TYR A 32 0.16 0.34 8.58
CA TYR A 32 -1.26 0.32 8.22
C TYR A 32 -2.07 -0.40 9.28
N SER A 33 -3.20 0.21 9.69
CA SER A 33 -4.11 -0.40 10.65
C SER A 33 -5.18 -1.19 9.92
N THR A 34 -5.17 -2.51 10.10
CA THR A 34 -6.21 -3.42 9.61
C THR A 34 -6.91 -4.13 10.78
N THR A 35 -8.02 -4.81 10.50
CA THR A 35 -8.75 -5.60 11.51
C THR A 35 -8.84 -7.04 11.02
N ILE A 36 -8.19 -7.96 11.75
CA ILE A 36 -8.24 -9.40 11.51
C ILE A 36 -8.87 -10.05 12.74
N GLU A 37 -9.88 -10.89 12.54
CA GLU A 37 -10.59 -11.58 13.65
C GLU A 37 -11.04 -10.63 14.79
N ASN A 38 -11.55 -9.45 14.44
CA ASN A 38 -11.95 -8.37 15.37
C ASN A 38 -10.84 -7.77 16.23
N LYS A 39 -9.57 -8.05 15.92
CA LYS A 39 -8.41 -7.42 16.55
C LYS A 39 -7.77 -6.43 15.59
N ILE A 40 -7.49 -5.23 16.09
CA ILE A 40 -6.72 -4.24 15.34
C ILE A 40 -5.28 -4.74 15.27
N GLN A 41 -4.75 -4.82 14.05
CA GLN A 41 -3.37 -5.20 13.78
C GLN A 41 -2.68 -4.11 12.95
N LEU A 42 -1.43 -3.82 13.29
CA LEU A 42 -0.59 -2.93 12.52
C LEU A 42 0.31 -3.76 11.59
N VAL A 43 0.15 -3.54 10.28
CA VAL A 43 0.92 -4.22 9.23
C VAL A 43 1.92 -3.22 8.65
N PRO A 44 3.20 -3.58 8.47
CA PRO A 44 4.18 -2.63 7.98
C PRO A 44 3.98 -2.35 6.48
N ILE A 45 4.15 -1.10 6.10
CA ILE A 45 4.28 -0.68 4.70
C ILE A 45 5.78 -0.64 4.38
N CYS A 46 6.37 -1.79 4.09
CA CYS A 46 7.82 -1.90 3.96
C CYS A 46 8.40 -1.12 2.77
N LEU A 47 9.61 -0.59 2.94
CA LEU A 47 10.33 0.08 1.84
C LEU A 47 10.67 -0.94 0.75
N GLY A 48 10.37 -0.62 -0.51
CA GLY A 48 10.58 -1.54 -1.64
C GLY A 48 9.53 -2.65 -1.75
N MET A 49 8.50 -2.66 -0.89
CA MET A 49 7.35 -3.55 -1.06
C MET A 49 6.78 -3.38 -2.46
N THR A 50 6.53 -4.50 -3.15
CA THR A 50 6.10 -4.51 -4.54
C THR A 50 4.89 -5.43 -4.69
N ILE A 51 3.82 -4.91 -5.30
CA ILE A 51 2.61 -5.66 -5.58
C ILE A 51 2.26 -5.57 -7.07
N SER A 52 1.72 -6.66 -7.60
CA SER A 52 1.09 -6.70 -8.92
C SER A 52 -0.42 -6.54 -8.77
N ILE A 53 -1.01 -5.73 -9.63
CA ILE A 53 -2.43 -5.41 -9.66
C ILE A 53 -2.91 -5.62 -11.11
N PHE A 54 -3.81 -6.57 -11.34
CA PHE A 54 -4.40 -6.78 -12.66
C PHE A 54 -5.73 -6.04 -12.81
N LEU A 55 -5.79 -5.11 -13.75
CA LEU A 55 -6.99 -4.34 -14.07
C LEU A 55 -7.17 -4.18 -15.57
N ASN A 56 -8.38 -4.46 -16.06
CA ASN A 56 -8.75 -4.29 -17.46
C ASN A 56 -7.78 -4.99 -18.45
N GLY A 57 -7.29 -6.18 -18.09
CA GLY A 57 -6.33 -6.95 -18.89
C GLY A 57 -4.89 -6.41 -18.87
N GLN A 58 -4.62 -5.34 -18.09
CA GLN A 58 -3.30 -4.76 -17.92
C GLN A 58 -2.76 -5.07 -16.53
N GLU A 59 -1.49 -5.47 -16.46
CA GLU A 59 -0.75 -5.59 -15.22
C GLU A 59 -0.16 -4.23 -14.81
N PHE A 60 -0.32 -3.88 -13.55
CA PHE A 60 0.27 -2.72 -12.91
C PHE A 60 1.15 -3.18 -11.74
N ILE A 61 2.39 -2.70 -11.71
CA ILE A 61 3.35 -2.96 -10.63
C ILE A 61 3.44 -1.71 -9.76
N MET A 62 2.97 -1.82 -8.53
CA MET A 62 3.10 -0.77 -7.52
C MET A 62 4.32 -1.06 -6.65
N ARG A 63 5.16 -0.04 -6.44
CA ARG A 63 6.32 -0.10 -5.55
C ARG A 63 6.23 1.00 -4.49
N ILE A 64 6.54 0.62 -3.26
CA ILE A 64 6.67 1.54 -2.14
C ILE A 64 8.09 2.12 -2.12
N VAL A 65 8.18 3.45 -2.11
CA VAL A 65 9.43 4.20 -2.00
C VAL A 65 9.39 5.13 -0.78
N GLN A 66 10.53 5.68 -0.41
CA GLN A 66 10.58 6.69 0.66
C GLN A 66 10.30 8.07 0.08
N GLY A 67 9.28 8.71 0.65
CA GLY A 67 8.93 10.10 0.36
C GLY A 67 8.09 10.27 -0.91
N HIS A 68 7.37 11.37 -0.94
CA HIS A 68 6.67 11.89 -2.10
C HIS A 68 6.76 13.43 -2.09
N SER A 69 6.19 14.10 -3.08
CA SER A 69 6.30 15.56 -3.27
C SER A 69 5.92 16.39 -2.04
N ASN A 70 4.94 15.95 -1.25
CA ASN A 70 4.46 16.68 -0.08
C ASN A 70 5.24 16.33 1.20
N HIS A 71 5.72 15.09 1.35
CA HIS A 71 6.37 14.62 2.57
C HIS A 71 7.49 13.60 2.28
N LEU A 72 8.73 13.94 2.64
CA LEU A 72 9.91 13.11 2.39
C LEU A 72 10.07 11.90 3.33
N GLN A 73 9.31 11.87 4.44
CA GLN A 73 9.42 10.84 5.47
C GLN A 73 8.20 9.89 5.51
N GLN A 74 7.24 10.08 4.61
CA GLN A 74 6.08 9.20 4.45
C GLN A 74 6.28 8.22 3.29
N PRO A 75 5.55 7.11 3.21
CA PRO A 75 5.58 6.25 2.05
C PRO A 75 5.17 7.00 0.78
N GLY A 76 5.96 6.86 -0.27
CA GLY A 76 5.61 7.23 -1.63
C GLY A 76 5.19 6.01 -2.44
N TYR A 77 4.26 6.21 -3.36
CA TYR A 77 3.67 5.16 -4.18
C TYR A 77 3.98 5.41 -5.64
N TYR A 78 4.67 4.45 -6.25
CA TYR A 78 5.09 4.53 -7.64
C TYR A 78 4.52 3.35 -8.41
N CYS A 79 3.75 3.63 -9.47
CA CYS A 79 3.10 2.62 -10.28
C CYS A 79 3.75 2.54 -11.67
N GLN A 80 3.89 1.33 -12.21
CA GLN A 80 4.40 1.07 -13.56
C GLN A 80 3.52 0.07 -14.30
N ALA A 81 3.43 0.22 -15.61
CA ALA A 81 2.77 -0.73 -16.50
C ALA A 81 3.47 -0.69 -17.87
N GLY A 82 4.27 -1.72 -18.15
CA GLY A 82 5.14 -1.75 -19.32
C GLY A 82 6.09 -0.55 -19.35
N LYS A 83 5.97 0.29 -20.39
CA LYS A 83 6.78 1.51 -20.58
C LYS A 83 6.25 2.75 -19.89
N PHE A 84 5.06 2.68 -19.28
CA PHE A 84 4.41 3.80 -18.62
C PHE A 84 4.64 3.75 -17.11
N SER A 85 4.68 4.93 -16.49
CA SER A 85 4.85 5.07 -15.05
C SER A 85 4.14 6.30 -14.54
N SER A 86 3.62 6.24 -13.31
CA SER A 86 3.13 7.42 -12.59
C SER A 86 4.30 8.25 -12.06
N ASN A 87 4.00 9.45 -11.55
CA ASN A 87 4.88 10.08 -10.56
C ASN A 87 4.85 9.30 -9.24
N ILE A 88 5.69 9.70 -8.28
CA ILE A 88 5.59 9.21 -6.91
C ILE A 88 4.46 9.98 -6.23
N GLU A 89 3.37 9.28 -5.92
CA GLU A 89 2.18 9.84 -5.31
C GLU A 89 2.12 9.53 -3.80
N GLU A 90 1.24 10.23 -3.09
CA GLU A 90 1.02 10.05 -1.64
C GLU A 90 0.16 8.83 -1.28
N SER A 91 -0.47 8.19 -2.27
CA SER A 91 -1.28 6.99 -2.06
C SER A 91 -1.25 6.04 -3.24
N CYS A 92 -1.49 4.76 -2.94
CA CYS A 92 -1.64 3.69 -3.94
C CYS A 92 -2.72 4.03 -4.98
N SER A 93 -3.89 4.49 -4.52
CA SER A 93 -5.01 4.87 -5.39
C SER A 93 -4.67 6.05 -6.31
N ALA A 94 -3.90 7.04 -5.84
CA ALA A 94 -3.46 8.16 -6.66
C ALA A 94 -2.49 7.72 -7.76
N ALA A 95 -1.46 6.94 -7.41
CA ALA A 95 -0.47 6.43 -8.36
C ALA A 95 -1.12 5.53 -9.42
N LEU A 96 -1.98 4.59 -8.98
CA LEU A 96 -2.68 3.71 -9.90
C LEU A 96 -3.69 4.46 -10.77
N THR A 97 -4.48 5.38 -10.20
CA THR A 97 -5.44 6.17 -10.97
C THR A 97 -4.72 6.98 -12.03
N SER A 98 -3.68 7.73 -11.65
CA SER A 98 -2.89 8.55 -12.58
C SER A 98 -2.40 7.74 -13.77
N LEU A 99 -1.76 6.59 -13.51
CA LEU A 99 -1.25 5.73 -14.58
C LEU A 99 -2.35 5.06 -15.40
N TYR A 100 -3.44 4.61 -14.76
CA TYR A 100 -4.57 4.01 -15.46
C TYR A 100 -5.21 4.99 -16.44
N GLN A 101 -5.40 6.24 -16.02
CA GLN A 101 -5.96 7.30 -16.86
C GLN A 101 -5.02 7.63 -18.03
N GLN A 102 -3.71 7.65 -17.79
CA GLN A 102 -2.70 7.85 -18.83
C GLN A 102 -2.75 6.76 -19.92
N ILE A 103 -2.91 5.50 -19.53
CA ILE A 103 -2.90 4.35 -20.46
C ILE A 103 -4.22 4.24 -21.24
N PHE A 104 -5.35 4.35 -20.54
CA PHE A 104 -6.66 4.10 -21.13
C PHE A 104 -7.40 5.36 -21.59
N GLN A 105 -6.78 6.55 -21.45
CA GLN A 105 -7.34 7.84 -21.86
C GLN A 105 -8.77 8.04 -21.34
N ASN A 106 -9.02 7.60 -20.11
CA ASN A 106 -10.32 7.64 -19.46
C ASN A 106 -10.18 8.40 -18.14
N ASN A 107 -11.15 9.23 -17.78
CA ASN A 107 -11.18 10.01 -16.52
C ASN A 107 -11.71 9.22 -15.32
N ARG A 108 -11.84 7.89 -15.43
CA ARG A 108 -12.28 7.04 -14.33
C ARG A 108 -11.30 7.18 -13.17
N LYS A 109 -11.82 7.60 -12.01
CA LYS A 109 -11.08 7.49 -10.74
C LYS A 109 -11.18 6.04 -10.27
N LEU A 110 -10.05 5.44 -9.95
CA LEU A 110 -10.02 4.16 -9.27
C LEU A 110 -10.17 4.45 -7.78
N SER A 111 -11.41 4.59 -7.33
CA SER A 111 -11.77 4.75 -5.92
C SER A 111 -12.21 3.43 -5.34
N GLY A 112 -11.65 3.06 -4.19
CA GLY A 112 -11.98 1.87 -3.44
C GLY A 112 -10.81 1.50 -2.53
N PRO A 113 -10.99 0.52 -1.65
CA PRO A 113 -9.89 -0.02 -0.85
C PRO A 113 -8.96 -0.81 -1.77
N LEU A 114 -8.15 -0.09 -2.54
CA LEU A 114 -6.92 -0.64 -3.09
C LEU A 114 -5.88 -0.52 -1.98
N GLU A 115 -6.11 -1.25 -0.90
CA GLU A 115 -5.32 -1.20 0.33
C GLU A 115 -4.04 -2.02 0.17
N LEU A 116 -3.37 -2.00 -0.99
CA LEU A 116 -2.21 -2.85 -1.30
C LEU A 116 -2.44 -4.37 -1.09
N GLY A 117 -3.67 -4.84 -0.91
CA GLY A 117 -3.96 -6.21 -0.46
C GLY A 117 -3.81 -6.42 1.06
N LEU A 118 -3.79 -5.35 1.85
CA LEU A 118 -3.74 -5.35 3.33
C LEU A 118 -5.08 -5.69 3.99
N ASP A 119 -6.01 -6.22 3.20
CA ASP A 119 -7.23 -6.92 3.60
C ASP A 119 -7.15 -8.45 3.32
N ASP A 120 -6.07 -8.93 2.69
CA ASP A 120 -5.80 -10.35 2.44
C ASP A 120 -4.88 -10.94 3.51
N GLU A 121 -5.38 -11.92 4.27
CA GLU A 121 -4.64 -12.57 5.36
C GLU A 121 -3.32 -13.19 4.91
N ASN A 122 -3.23 -13.74 3.68
CA ASN A 122 -1.98 -14.32 3.20
C ASN A 122 -0.92 -13.26 2.96
N ILE A 123 -1.30 -12.13 2.36
CA ILE A 123 -0.39 -10.99 2.14
C ILE A 123 0.04 -10.43 3.49
N ILE A 124 -0.89 -10.26 4.42
CA ILE A 124 -0.57 -9.74 5.77
C ILE A 124 0.41 -10.68 6.48
N ASN A 125 0.17 -11.99 6.47
CA ASN A 125 1.07 -12.96 7.09
C ASN A 125 2.47 -12.92 6.48
N GLN A 126 2.59 -12.75 5.15
CA GLN A 126 3.89 -12.60 4.48
C GLN A 126 4.61 -11.29 4.83
N LEU A 127 3.86 -10.20 5.06
CA LEU A 127 4.44 -8.91 5.47
C LEU A 127 4.85 -8.89 6.95
N LEU A 128 4.22 -9.73 7.77
CA LEU A 128 4.52 -9.87 9.19
C LEU A 128 5.59 -10.93 9.48
N ASP A 129 5.93 -11.77 8.51
CA ASP A 129 7.00 -12.75 8.66
C ASP A 129 8.34 -12.06 8.96
N GLY A 130 9.04 -12.52 9.99
CA GLY A 130 10.29 -11.91 10.47
C GLY A 130 10.14 -10.57 11.20
N VAL A 131 8.92 -10.03 11.39
CA VAL A 131 8.69 -8.79 12.15
C VAL A 131 8.76 -9.07 13.65
N LEU A 132 9.91 -8.78 14.26
CA LEU A 132 10.16 -9.07 15.69
C LEU A 132 9.39 -8.16 16.65
N PHE A 133 9.05 -6.95 16.22
CA PHE A 133 8.34 -5.97 17.05
C PHE A 133 7.30 -5.22 16.22
N GLN A 134 6.05 -5.23 16.71
CA GLN A 134 4.94 -4.50 16.13
C GLN A 134 4.53 -3.38 17.09
N PRO A 135 4.35 -2.13 16.60
CA PRO A 135 3.77 -1.08 17.40
C PRO A 135 2.31 -1.43 17.77
N PHE A 136 1.77 -0.78 18.80
CA PHE A 136 0.38 -0.91 19.20
C PHE A 136 -0.30 0.45 19.28
N LEU A 137 -1.57 0.51 18.92
CA LEU A 137 -2.36 1.73 19.06
C LEU A 137 -2.87 1.85 20.49
N LYS A 138 -2.46 2.90 21.20
CA LYS A 138 -3.03 3.25 22.50
C LYS A 138 -4.22 4.18 22.30
N LYS A 139 -5.45 3.71 22.53
CA LYS A 139 -6.61 4.59 22.67
C LYS A 139 -6.45 5.42 23.94
N HIS A 140 -6.25 6.73 23.82
CA HIS A 140 -6.42 7.64 24.96
C HIS A 140 -7.91 7.85 25.19
N PHE A 141 -8.43 7.31 26.28
CA PHE A 141 -9.70 7.78 26.83
C PHE A 141 -9.41 9.12 27.52
N ILE A 142 -9.87 10.21 26.91
CA ILE A 142 -10.03 11.47 27.65
C ILE A 142 -11.24 11.23 28.55
N ARG A 143 -10.97 11.12 29.86
CA ARG A 143 -12.02 11.15 30.89
C ARG A 143 -12.41 12.60 31.17
#